data_AF-A0A2K1L7M3-F1
#
_entry.id   AF-A0A2K1L7M3-F1
#
_cell.length_a   1.000
_cell.length_b   1.000
_cell.length_c   1.000
_cell.angle_alpha   90.00
_cell.angle_beta   90.00
_cell.angle_gamma   90.00
#
_symmetry.space_group_name_H-M   'P 1'
#
loop_
_entity.id
_entity.type
_entity.pdbx_description
1 polymer ?
#
loop_
_entity_poly.entity_id
_entity_poly.type
_entity_poly.pdbx_seq_one_letter_code
_entity_poly.pdbx_strand_id
1 'polypeptide(L)'
;MPISQTPFQGEPPALVLLDTFLTPKHIFFKCNHGPVLTHSCRYELKIFGLLPKPTTLTIWGGVRLADVLKMQGIPYRTLETGEGGRYVEFISVDYMKETPDEPFKSSIPLIHATTPRADVLLAYEMNYEDIPREHGYPLRVIIPGCIGARSVKWLKEIKISKDECQGYYMQKHFKHYPPHLELDPPWVTTVDWSSRRPLMEFPVQSAICVPQDGIFLPKGATVNIRGYAIAGGGRAIDRVDVSVNSGHSWKSAERRQVSFSVPRIPCPCCGAVPHKVEIFDVFEADGDTAQLFDPQLLKWAWVLWKCVAQVYPRTEIIVKAIDSAGNVQPHEIDQIWNFRGVNNSCWNRVKVELSKAGEEKGNVCHCQCHKTFSGAAGVPQF
;
A
#
# COMPACT_ATOMS: atom_id res chain seq x y z
N MET A 1 1.80 11.20 -27.38
CA MET A 1 2.02 10.38 -26.19
C MET A 1 1.91 8.92 -26.60
N PRO A 2 2.88 8.04 -26.30
CA PRO A 2 2.75 6.64 -26.66
C PRO A 2 1.52 6.07 -25.94
N ILE A 3 0.76 5.28 -26.69
CA ILE A 3 -0.51 4.66 -26.28
C ILE A 3 -0.28 3.91 -24.96
N SER A 4 -0.91 4.37 -23.88
CA SER A 4 -0.94 3.68 -22.60
C SER A 4 -1.46 2.26 -22.82
N GLN A 5 -0.63 1.24 -22.57
CA GLN A 5 -1.08 -0.15 -22.51
C GLN A 5 -2.31 -0.22 -21.59
N THR A 6 -3.38 -0.86 -22.07
CA THR A 6 -4.60 -1.05 -21.29
C THR A 6 -4.73 -2.54 -21.00
N PRO A 7 -4.83 -2.96 -19.72
CA PRO A 7 -4.80 -2.12 -18.53
C PRO A 7 -3.40 -1.55 -18.21
N PHE A 8 -3.36 -0.31 -17.67
CA PHE A 8 -2.10 0.34 -17.32
C PHE A 8 -1.63 -0.08 -15.92
N GLN A 9 -0.44 -0.67 -15.86
CA GLN A 9 0.28 -0.96 -14.63
C GLN A 9 1.69 -0.35 -14.73
N GLY A 10 2.13 0.35 -13.68
CA GLY A 10 3.44 0.98 -13.66
C GLY A 10 3.90 1.29 -12.24
N GLU A 11 5.19 1.18 -12.00
CA GLU A 11 5.82 1.43 -10.70
C GLU A 11 6.96 2.46 -10.86
N PRO A 12 7.22 3.30 -9.83
CA PRO A 12 8.37 4.17 -9.85
C PRO A 12 9.67 3.36 -9.84
N PRO A 13 10.75 3.85 -10.48
CA PRO A 13 12.08 3.29 -10.28
C PRO A 13 12.45 3.29 -8.79
N ALA A 14 13.03 2.19 -8.29
CA ALA A 14 13.38 2.06 -6.87
C ALA A 14 14.27 3.22 -6.36
N LEU A 15 15.15 3.76 -7.21
CA LEU A 15 16.07 4.85 -6.85
C LEU A 15 15.36 6.13 -6.44
N VAL A 16 14.25 6.47 -7.08
CA VAL A 16 13.52 7.74 -6.82
C VAL A 16 12.43 7.57 -5.75
N LEU A 17 12.15 6.32 -5.36
CA LEU A 17 11.11 6.02 -4.39
C LEU A 17 11.40 6.61 -3.00
N LEU A 18 12.68 6.78 -2.67
CA LEU A 18 13.12 7.23 -1.36
C LEU A 18 13.44 8.74 -1.29
N ASP A 19 13.29 9.47 -2.40
CA ASP A 19 13.67 10.88 -2.48
C ASP A 19 12.80 11.77 -1.57
N THR A 20 11.54 11.38 -1.38
CA THR A 20 10.58 12.07 -0.53
C THR A 20 9.75 11.05 0.24
N PHE A 21 9.31 11.41 1.45
CA PHE A 21 8.41 10.54 2.22
C PHE A 21 7.01 10.46 1.59
N LEU A 22 6.49 11.58 1.09
CA LEU A 22 5.25 11.63 0.33
C LEU A 22 5.56 11.47 -1.17
N THR A 23 5.31 10.28 -1.70
CA THR A 23 5.55 9.99 -3.12
C THR A 23 4.78 10.97 -4.03
N PRO A 24 5.46 11.69 -4.94
CA PRO A 24 4.80 12.59 -5.89
C PRO A 24 3.81 11.84 -6.78
N LYS A 25 2.64 12.45 -7.03
CA LYS A 25 1.53 11.87 -7.79
C LYS A 25 1.96 11.25 -9.14
N HIS A 26 2.84 11.95 -9.86
CA HIS A 26 3.29 11.52 -11.19
C HIS A 26 4.15 10.25 -11.17
N ILE A 27 4.82 9.93 -10.05
CA ILE A 27 5.60 8.68 -9.89
C ILE A 27 4.93 7.63 -9.00
N PHE A 28 3.86 7.98 -8.27
CA PHE A 28 3.10 7.04 -7.44
C PHE A 28 2.67 5.80 -8.25
N PHE A 29 2.73 4.59 -7.70
CA PHE A 29 2.44 3.38 -8.49
C PHE A 29 1.00 3.37 -9.08
N LYS A 30 0.84 2.84 -10.28
CA LYS A 30 -0.44 2.69 -10.96
C LYS A 30 -0.75 1.21 -11.13
N CYS A 31 -1.91 0.80 -10.63
CA CYS A 31 -2.49 -0.52 -10.90
C CYS A 31 -3.96 -0.33 -11.27
N ASN A 32 -4.26 -0.51 -12.56
CA ASN A 32 -5.61 -0.49 -13.11
C ASN A 32 -5.93 -1.90 -13.63
N HIS A 33 -7.16 -2.36 -13.48
CA HIS A 33 -7.61 -3.61 -14.11
C HIS A 33 -8.44 -3.34 -15.39
N GLY A 34 -8.97 -2.13 -15.52
CA GLY A 34 -9.67 -1.65 -16.71
C GLY A 34 -9.08 -0.32 -17.24
N PRO A 35 -9.75 0.31 -18.24
CA PRO A 35 -9.37 1.63 -18.74
C PRO A 35 -9.57 2.71 -17.67
N VAL A 36 -8.74 3.77 -17.72
CA VAL A 36 -8.92 4.97 -16.89
C VAL A 36 -10.12 5.76 -17.43
N LEU A 37 -11.07 6.08 -16.56
CA LEU A 37 -12.35 6.66 -16.98
C LEU A 37 -12.30 8.19 -17.10
N THR A 38 -13.18 8.70 -17.96
CA THR A 38 -13.48 10.14 -18.04
C THR A 38 -14.81 10.42 -17.34
N HIS A 39 -14.84 11.44 -16.49
CA HIS A 39 -16.02 11.78 -15.70
C HIS A 39 -16.57 13.17 -16.10
N SER A 40 -17.89 13.34 -15.97
CA SER A 40 -18.57 14.63 -16.13
C SER A 40 -18.37 15.51 -14.89
N CYS A 41 -18.76 16.79 -14.99
CA CYS A 41 -18.67 17.78 -13.90
C CYS A 41 -19.62 17.53 -12.72
N ARG A 42 -20.58 16.59 -12.83
CA ARG A 42 -21.53 16.24 -11.77
C ARG A 42 -21.36 14.77 -11.38
N TYR A 43 -20.90 14.54 -10.16
CA TYR A 43 -20.69 13.21 -9.61
C TYR A 43 -21.60 12.99 -8.39
N GLU A 44 -22.25 11.83 -8.37
CA GLU A 44 -23.22 11.43 -7.35
C GLU A 44 -22.85 10.05 -6.82
N LEU A 45 -22.62 9.97 -5.50
CA LEU A 45 -22.36 8.74 -4.77
C LEU A 45 -23.66 8.21 -4.17
N LYS A 46 -24.01 6.96 -4.44
CA LYS A 46 -25.20 6.32 -3.88
C LYS A 46 -24.84 5.44 -2.69
N ILE A 47 -25.56 5.58 -1.58
CA ILE A 47 -25.44 4.74 -0.39
C ILE A 47 -26.77 4.03 -0.15
N PHE A 48 -26.78 2.69 -0.15
CA PHE A 48 -28.00 1.88 -0.10
C PHE A 48 -27.78 0.51 0.56
N GLY A 49 -28.82 -0.33 0.63
CA GLY A 49 -28.76 -1.69 1.17
C GLY A 49 -29.43 -1.81 2.54
N LEU A 50 -28.82 -2.58 3.44
CA LEU A 50 -29.32 -2.86 4.80
C LEU A 50 -29.00 -1.72 5.78
N LEU A 51 -29.53 -0.53 5.48
CA LEU A 51 -29.41 0.65 6.34
C LEU A 51 -30.75 1.40 6.42
N PRO A 52 -30.96 2.23 7.46
CA PRO A 52 -32.25 2.86 7.71
C PRO A 52 -32.71 3.81 6.60
N LYS A 53 -31.78 4.50 5.94
CA LYS A 53 -32.06 5.55 4.95
C LYS A 53 -31.09 5.49 3.77
N PRO A 54 -31.50 4.92 2.62
CA PRO A 54 -30.74 5.04 1.38
C PRO A 54 -30.68 6.50 0.91
N THR A 55 -29.49 6.96 0.50
CA THR A 55 -29.26 8.37 0.15
C THR A 55 -28.28 8.49 -1.02
N THR A 56 -28.47 9.50 -1.86
CA THR A 56 -27.47 9.94 -2.84
C THR A 56 -26.80 11.21 -2.34
N LEU A 57 -25.47 11.22 -2.27
CA LEU A 57 -24.67 12.35 -1.78
C LEU A 57 -23.89 13.00 -2.92
N THR A 58 -23.82 14.34 -2.87
CA THR A 58 -22.79 15.13 -3.57
C THR A 58 -21.70 15.44 -2.55
N ILE A 59 -20.47 15.01 -2.81
CA ILE A 59 -19.36 15.13 -1.88
C ILE A 59 -18.47 16.30 -2.29
N TRP A 60 -18.18 17.16 -1.31
CA TRP A 60 -17.17 18.22 -1.35
C TRP A 60 -16.33 18.04 -0.07
N GLY A 61 -15.00 17.94 -0.14
CA GLY A 61 -14.21 17.74 1.08
C GLY A 61 -14.00 16.27 1.46
N GLY A 62 -12.88 15.97 2.11
CA GLY A 62 -12.47 14.60 2.45
C GLY A 62 -13.17 14.16 3.69
N VAL A 63 -13.89 13.05 3.58
CA VAL A 63 -14.79 12.63 4.65
C VAL A 63 -14.46 11.21 5.09
N ARG A 64 -14.43 11.03 6.41
CA ARG A 64 -14.33 9.70 7.00
C ARG A 64 -15.60 8.93 6.68
N LEU A 65 -15.45 7.69 6.22
CA LEU A 65 -16.59 6.83 5.94
C LEU A 65 -17.45 6.63 7.19
N ALA A 66 -16.82 6.51 8.37
CA ALA A 66 -17.54 6.37 9.64
C ALA A 66 -18.50 7.55 9.90
N ASP A 67 -18.10 8.78 9.57
CA ASP A 67 -18.94 9.98 9.76
C ASP A 67 -20.11 9.99 8.77
N VAL A 68 -19.86 9.62 7.52
CA VAL A 68 -20.90 9.46 6.50
C VAL A 68 -21.92 8.40 6.92
N LEU A 69 -21.48 7.23 7.38
CA LEU A 69 -22.36 6.15 7.83
C LEU A 69 -23.15 6.54 9.09
N LYS A 70 -22.54 7.29 10.01
CA LYS A 70 -23.23 7.87 11.17
C LYS A 70 -24.35 8.82 10.77
N MET A 71 -24.11 9.65 9.76
CA MET A 71 -25.17 10.52 9.20
C MET A 71 -26.32 9.71 8.57
N GLN A 72 -26.04 8.50 8.08
CA GLN A 72 -27.08 7.58 7.58
C GLN A 72 -27.75 6.75 8.68
N GLY A 73 -27.45 7.02 9.95
CA GLY A 73 -28.06 6.34 11.10
C GLY A 73 -27.35 5.07 11.57
N ILE A 74 -26.13 4.78 11.09
CA ILE A 74 -25.31 3.66 11.56
C ILE A 74 -24.30 4.18 12.59
N PRO A 75 -24.43 3.85 13.88
CA PRO A 75 -23.52 4.35 14.91
C PRO A 75 -22.05 3.98 14.65
N TYR A 76 -21.15 4.64 15.38
CA TYR A 76 -19.75 4.21 15.38
C TYR A 76 -19.61 2.83 16.03
N ARG A 77 -18.62 2.07 15.54
CA ARG A 77 -18.26 0.74 16.06
C ARG A 77 -19.41 -0.28 16.00
N THR A 78 -20.18 -0.24 14.92
CA THR A 78 -21.31 -1.15 14.68
C THR A 78 -20.83 -2.44 14.03
N LEU A 79 -21.13 -3.58 14.66
CA LEU A 79 -20.88 -4.92 14.10
C LEU A 79 -21.96 -5.31 13.07
N GLU A 80 -23.20 -4.97 13.36
CA GLU A 80 -24.38 -5.30 12.55
C GLU A 80 -25.44 -4.19 12.66
N THR A 81 -26.07 -3.81 11.54
CA THR A 81 -27.21 -2.87 11.55
C THR A 81 -28.49 -3.52 12.06
N GLY A 82 -29.52 -2.72 12.38
CA GLY A 82 -30.83 -3.28 12.76
C GLY A 82 -31.46 -4.13 11.65
N GLU A 83 -31.09 -3.88 10.41
CA GLU A 83 -31.51 -4.60 9.20
C GLU A 83 -30.60 -5.80 8.86
N GLY A 84 -29.61 -6.12 9.71
CA GLY A 84 -28.74 -7.30 9.55
C GLY A 84 -27.53 -7.09 8.64
N GLY A 85 -27.17 -5.85 8.32
CA GLY A 85 -26.00 -5.52 7.51
C GLY A 85 -24.70 -5.64 8.31
N ARG A 86 -23.71 -6.39 7.81
CA ARG A 86 -22.42 -6.67 8.46
C ARG A 86 -21.19 -6.28 7.63
N TYR A 87 -21.39 -5.88 6.38
CA TYR A 87 -20.34 -5.52 5.44
C TYR A 87 -20.68 -4.23 4.70
N VAL A 88 -19.65 -3.49 4.30
CA VAL A 88 -19.73 -2.34 3.41
C VAL A 88 -19.07 -2.71 2.10
N GLU A 89 -19.87 -2.83 1.04
CA GLU A 89 -19.43 -3.11 -0.32
C GLU A 89 -19.26 -1.79 -1.08
N PHE A 90 -18.14 -1.66 -1.77
CA PHE A 90 -17.73 -0.52 -2.60
C PHE A 90 -17.78 -0.95 -4.05
N ILE A 91 -18.54 -0.24 -4.86
CA ILE A 91 -18.80 -0.58 -6.27
C ILE A 91 -18.25 0.56 -7.13
N SER A 92 -17.36 0.22 -8.04
CA SER A 92 -16.76 1.14 -9.03
C SER A 92 -17.68 1.33 -10.25
N VAL A 93 -17.36 2.29 -11.10
CA VAL A 93 -17.89 2.40 -12.47
C VAL A 93 -17.08 1.62 -13.51
N ASP A 94 -15.86 1.18 -13.21
CA ASP A 94 -15.00 0.50 -14.20
C ASP A 94 -15.38 -0.97 -14.41
N TYR A 95 -15.14 -1.45 -15.63
CA TYR A 95 -15.35 -2.84 -16.08
C TYR A 95 -14.02 -3.43 -16.57
N MET A 96 -13.81 -4.72 -16.30
CA MET A 96 -12.55 -5.41 -16.56
C MET A 96 -12.74 -6.48 -17.63
N LYS A 97 -11.64 -6.86 -18.29
CA LYS A 97 -11.67 -7.94 -19.28
C LYS A 97 -12.05 -9.28 -18.65
N GLU A 98 -11.58 -9.53 -17.43
CA GLU A 98 -11.87 -10.75 -16.66
C GLU A 98 -13.31 -10.79 -16.15
N THR A 99 -13.96 -9.63 -16.03
CA THR A 99 -15.33 -9.48 -15.54
C THR A 99 -16.13 -8.49 -16.41
N PRO A 100 -16.43 -8.85 -17.67
CA PRO A 100 -17.11 -7.92 -18.58
C PRO A 100 -18.54 -7.57 -18.13
N ASP A 101 -19.16 -8.46 -17.34
CA ASP A 101 -20.55 -8.32 -16.89
C ASP A 101 -20.68 -7.80 -15.45
N GLU A 102 -19.57 -7.52 -14.76
CA GLU A 102 -19.60 -6.92 -13.42
C GLU A 102 -18.51 -5.86 -13.22
N PRO A 103 -18.84 -4.72 -12.57
CA PRO A 103 -17.84 -3.70 -12.28
C PRO A 103 -16.86 -4.17 -11.19
N PHE A 104 -15.73 -3.46 -11.03
CA PHE A 104 -14.83 -3.71 -9.91
C PHE A 104 -15.58 -3.43 -8.61
N LYS A 105 -15.53 -4.39 -7.69
CA LYS A 105 -16.16 -4.26 -6.38
C LYS A 105 -15.37 -5.02 -5.32
N SER A 106 -15.41 -4.48 -4.11
CA SER A 106 -14.79 -5.09 -2.94
C SER A 106 -15.58 -4.71 -1.68
N SER A 107 -15.25 -5.28 -0.53
CA SER A 107 -15.92 -4.92 0.72
C SER A 107 -14.99 -4.97 1.92
N ILE A 108 -15.39 -4.28 2.99
CA ILE A 108 -14.82 -4.44 4.34
C ILE A 108 -15.92 -4.79 5.34
N PRO A 109 -15.58 -5.40 6.50
CA PRO A 109 -16.51 -5.55 7.60
C PRO A 109 -17.07 -4.20 8.07
N LEU A 110 -18.35 -4.15 8.45
CA LEU A 110 -19.02 -2.94 8.91
C LEU A 110 -18.34 -2.33 10.14
N ILE A 111 -17.85 -3.18 11.05
CA ILE A 111 -17.09 -2.73 12.22
C ILE A 111 -15.83 -1.97 11.84
N HIS A 112 -15.16 -2.35 10.75
CA HIS A 112 -14.00 -1.64 10.24
C HIS A 112 -14.43 -0.27 9.68
N ALA A 113 -15.46 -0.25 8.81
CA ALA A 113 -15.98 0.97 8.20
C ALA A 113 -16.51 2.01 9.20
N THR A 114 -17.08 1.55 10.32
CA THR A 114 -17.71 2.40 11.34
C THR A 114 -16.79 2.74 12.51
N THR A 115 -15.53 2.28 12.50
CA THR A 115 -14.54 2.61 13.54
C THR A 115 -13.75 3.85 13.14
N PRO A 116 -13.91 5.01 13.82
CA PRO A 116 -13.21 6.23 13.42
C PRO A 116 -11.68 6.11 13.45
N ARG A 117 -11.14 5.27 14.34
CA ARG A 117 -9.68 5.02 14.45
C ARG A 117 -9.09 4.16 13.32
N ALA A 118 -9.94 3.58 12.47
CA ALA A 118 -9.50 2.85 11.28
C ALA A 118 -9.26 3.78 10.09
N ASP A 119 -9.62 5.07 10.20
CA ASP A 119 -9.33 6.13 9.23
C ASP A 119 -9.71 5.78 7.78
N VAL A 120 -10.81 5.03 7.57
CA VAL A 120 -11.33 4.77 6.22
C VAL A 120 -11.87 6.06 5.63
N LEU A 121 -11.35 6.48 4.48
CA LEU A 121 -11.67 7.76 3.84
C LEU A 121 -12.41 7.57 2.52
N LEU A 122 -13.33 8.49 2.24
CA LEU A 122 -13.77 8.82 0.89
C LEU A 122 -12.91 10.00 0.41
N ALA A 123 -11.95 9.71 -0.47
CA ALA A 123 -10.91 10.65 -0.88
C ALA A 123 -11.12 11.12 -2.33
N TYR A 124 -11.05 12.43 -2.52
CA TYR A 124 -11.12 13.18 -3.78
C TYR A 124 -9.89 14.10 -3.94
N GLU A 125 -9.09 14.26 -2.89
CA GLU A 125 -7.78 14.89 -2.90
C GLU A 125 -6.66 13.85 -2.69
N MET A 126 -5.50 14.13 -3.27
CA MET A 126 -4.23 13.42 -3.06
C MET A 126 -3.12 14.47 -3.08
N ASN A 127 -2.30 14.50 -2.02
CA ASN A 127 -1.24 15.49 -1.84
C ASN A 127 -1.73 16.95 -2.01
N TYR A 128 -2.85 17.30 -1.35
CA TYR A 128 -3.46 18.65 -1.33
C TYR A 128 -4.01 19.18 -2.66
N GLU A 129 -4.13 18.31 -3.66
CA GLU A 129 -4.70 18.64 -4.95
C GLU A 129 -5.73 17.57 -5.33
N ASP A 130 -6.56 17.83 -6.34
CA ASP A 130 -7.48 16.84 -6.87
C ASP A 130 -6.75 15.53 -7.20
N ILE A 131 -7.39 14.41 -6.83
CA ILE A 131 -6.85 13.10 -7.09
C ILE A 131 -6.71 12.90 -8.61
N PRO A 132 -5.57 12.41 -9.12
CA PRO A 132 -5.43 12.14 -10.55
C PRO A 132 -6.40 11.07 -11.04
N ARG A 133 -6.70 11.07 -12.34
CA ARG A 133 -7.68 10.14 -12.95
C ARG A 133 -7.28 8.69 -12.76
N GLU A 134 -6.01 8.36 -12.98
CA GLU A 134 -5.42 7.04 -12.75
C GLU A 134 -5.50 6.56 -11.29
N HIS A 135 -5.68 7.50 -10.37
CA HIS A 135 -5.80 7.25 -8.94
C HIS A 135 -7.24 7.29 -8.43
N GLY A 136 -8.23 7.56 -9.28
CA GLY A 136 -9.65 7.37 -8.94
C GLY A 136 -10.52 8.61 -9.00
N TYR A 137 -10.08 9.69 -9.67
CA TYR A 137 -10.92 10.89 -9.84
C TYR A 137 -12.34 10.55 -10.32
N PRO A 138 -13.40 11.11 -9.72
CA PRO A 138 -13.36 12.16 -8.68
C PRO A 138 -13.33 11.63 -7.25
N LEU A 139 -13.59 10.34 -7.03
CA LEU A 139 -13.72 9.79 -5.69
C LEU A 139 -13.25 8.34 -5.62
N ARG A 140 -12.50 8.02 -4.58
CA ARG A 140 -12.13 6.65 -4.21
C ARG A 140 -12.34 6.40 -2.73
N VAL A 141 -12.38 5.13 -2.35
CA VAL A 141 -12.17 4.75 -0.96
C VAL A 141 -10.67 4.51 -0.70
N ILE A 142 -10.19 4.93 0.46
CA ILE A 142 -8.87 4.61 1.02
C ILE A 142 -9.09 3.85 2.31
N ILE A 143 -8.51 2.65 2.41
CA ILE A 143 -8.62 1.77 3.58
C ILE A 143 -7.20 1.52 4.11
N PRO A 144 -6.75 2.35 5.07
CA PRO A 144 -5.40 2.24 5.61
C PRO A 144 -5.09 0.87 6.21
N GLY A 145 -3.84 0.42 6.08
CA GLY A 145 -3.39 -0.88 6.59
C GLY A 145 -3.97 -2.12 5.89
N CYS A 146 -4.83 -1.94 4.87
CA CYS A 146 -5.31 -3.02 4.01
C CYS A 146 -4.63 -3.00 2.63
N ILE A 147 -4.63 -4.13 1.92
CA ILE A 147 -4.10 -4.18 0.55
C ILE A 147 -4.80 -3.18 -0.37
N GLY A 148 -4.06 -2.66 -1.35
CA GLY A 148 -4.55 -1.62 -2.26
C GLY A 148 -5.81 -2.01 -3.03
N ALA A 149 -6.04 -3.30 -3.26
CA ALA A 149 -7.23 -3.82 -3.95
C ALA A 149 -8.55 -3.51 -3.25
N ARG A 150 -8.56 -3.26 -1.93
CA ARG A 150 -9.77 -2.88 -1.20
C ARG A 150 -10.11 -1.40 -1.37
N SER A 151 -9.10 -0.58 -1.69
CA SER A 151 -9.22 0.87 -1.90
C SER A 151 -9.77 1.19 -3.29
N VAL A 152 -11.05 0.84 -3.51
CA VAL A 152 -11.79 0.99 -4.79
C VAL A 152 -11.70 2.41 -5.33
N LYS A 153 -11.25 2.53 -6.59
CA LYS A 153 -11.16 3.78 -7.36
C LYS A 153 -12.43 4.00 -8.16
N TRP A 154 -12.67 5.24 -8.59
CA TRP A 154 -13.85 5.61 -9.38
C TRP A 154 -15.13 5.07 -8.72
N LEU A 155 -15.23 5.29 -7.41
CA LEU A 155 -16.31 4.79 -6.59
C LEU A 155 -17.64 5.25 -7.21
N LYS A 156 -18.71 4.49 -7.08
CA LYS A 156 -20.04 4.87 -7.57
C LYS A 156 -21.12 4.61 -6.55
N GLU A 157 -21.03 3.46 -5.90
CA GLU A 157 -21.99 3.06 -4.90
C GLU A 157 -21.32 2.46 -3.67
N ILE A 158 -21.96 2.67 -2.53
CA ILE A 158 -21.69 2.01 -1.26
C ILE A 158 -22.94 1.23 -0.89
N LYS A 159 -22.80 -0.07 -0.69
CA LYS A 159 -23.89 -0.97 -0.31
C LYS A 159 -23.62 -1.59 1.05
N ILE A 160 -24.55 -1.43 1.97
CA ILE A 160 -24.55 -2.17 3.23
C ILE A 160 -25.16 -3.55 2.98
N SER A 161 -24.39 -4.59 3.25
CA SER A 161 -24.73 -5.98 2.91
C SER A 161 -24.63 -6.89 4.14
N LYS A 162 -25.42 -7.97 4.16
CA LYS A 162 -25.36 -9.01 5.20
C LYS A 162 -24.08 -9.84 5.09
N ASP A 163 -23.63 -10.03 3.86
CA ASP A 163 -22.52 -10.91 3.50
C ASP A 163 -21.42 -10.14 2.77
N GLU A 164 -20.22 -10.71 2.77
CA GLU A 164 -19.06 -10.22 2.04
C GLU A 164 -19.38 -10.04 0.54
N CYS A 165 -18.75 -9.07 -0.10
CA CYS A 165 -18.90 -8.84 -1.55
C CYS A 165 -18.65 -10.13 -2.34
N GLN A 166 -19.63 -10.50 -3.18
CA GLN A 166 -19.57 -11.72 -4.00
C GLN A 166 -18.85 -11.53 -5.35
N GLY A 167 -18.21 -10.37 -5.57
CA GLY A 167 -17.48 -10.08 -6.80
C GLY A 167 -16.24 -10.93 -7.01
N TYR A 168 -15.85 -11.12 -8.27
CA TYR A 168 -14.72 -11.94 -8.70
C TYR A 168 -13.42 -11.61 -7.95
N TYR A 169 -13.07 -10.33 -7.85
CA TYR A 169 -11.81 -9.91 -7.21
C TYR A 169 -11.78 -10.14 -5.69
N MET A 170 -12.95 -10.16 -5.03
CA MET A 170 -13.08 -10.54 -3.64
C MET A 170 -13.05 -12.07 -3.48
N GLN A 171 -13.83 -12.79 -4.29
CA GLN A 171 -14.09 -14.22 -4.10
C GLN A 171 -13.04 -15.14 -4.73
N LYS A 172 -12.38 -14.74 -5.83
CA LYS A 172 -11.52 -15.61 -6.64
C LYS A 172 -10.09 -15.09 -6.82
N HIS A 173 -9.80 -13.81 -6.58
CA HIS A 173 -8.50 -13.22 -6.91
C HIS A 173 -7.58 -13.02 -5.69
N PHE A 174 -7.78 -11.96 -4.91
CA PHE A 174 -6.86 -11.51 -3.87
C PHE A 174 -6.93 -12.39 -2.61
N LYS A 175 -6.39 -13.60 -2.71
CA LYS A 175 -6.35 -14.64 -1.68
C LYS A 175 -4.96 -15.29 -1.67
N HIS A 176 -4.49 -15.68 -0.49
CA HIS A 176 -3.19 -16.33 -0.31
C HIS A 176 -3.36 -17.85 -0.20
N TYR A 177 -2.80 -18.58 -1.15
CA TYR A 177 -2.89 -20.04 -1.25
C TYR A 177 -1.60 -20.70 -0.79
N PRO A 178 -1.65 -21.95 -0.31
CA PRO A 178 -0.46 -22.69 0.10
C PRO A 178 0.39 -23.11 -1.11
N PRO A 179 1.71 -23.35 -0.92
CA PRO A 179 2.62 -23.57 -2.04
C PRO A 179 2.37 -24.82 -2.89
N HIS A 180 1.70 -25.84 -2.35
CA HIS A 180 1.40 -27.08 -3.09
C HIS A 180 0.24 -26.94 -4.07
N LEU A 181 -0.49 -25.80 -4.06
CA LEU A 181 -1.52 -25.54 -5.05
C LEU A 181 -0.89 -24.86 -6.27
N GLU A 182 -0.98 -25.51 -7.41
CA GLU A 182 -0.51 -24.99 -8.69
C GLU A 182 -1.70 -24.74 -9.62
N LEU A 183 -1.54 -23.74 -10.50
CA LEU A 183 -2.42 -23.60 -11.66
C LEU A 183 -1.76 -24.36 -12.80
N ASP A 184 -2.25 -25.56 -13.10
CA ASP A 184 -1.85 -26.30 -14.30
C ASP A 184 -2.90 -26.09 -15.40
N PRO A 185 -2.63 -25.32 -16.47
CA PRO A 185 -3.53 -25.26 -17.61
C PRO A 185 -3.67 -26.64 -18.27
N PRO A 186 -4.88 -27.08 -18.69
CA PRO A 186 -6.15 -26.35 -18.74
C PRO A 186 -7.00 -26.43 -17.45
N TRP A 187 -6.52 -27.10 -16.40
CA TRP A 187 -7.29 -27.49 -15.22
C TRP A 187 -7.26 -26.44 -14.10
N VAL A 188 -7.84 -25.26 -14.39
CA VAL A 188 -8.22 -24.24 -13.38
C VAL A 188 -9.25 -24.80 -12.37
N THR A 189 -9.72 -26.03 -12.57
CA THR A 189 -10.84 -26.69 -11.88
C THR A 189 -10.51 -27.23 -10.49
N THR A 190 -9.24 -27.29 -10.07
CA THR A 190 -8.85 -27.88 -8.78
C THR A 190 -8.78 -26.87 -7.62
N VAL A 191 -8.75 -25.56 -7.92
CA VAL A 191 -8.66 -24.54 -6.88
C VAL A 191 -10.04 -24.26 -6.31
N ASP A 192 -10.28 -24.74 -5.10
CA ASP A 192 -11.40 -24.28 -4.28
C ASP A 192 -11.13 -22.83 -3.82
N TRP A 193 -11.75 -21.86 -4.50
CA TRP A 193 -11.63 -20.44 -4.17
C TRP A 193 -12.14 -20.12 -2.76
N SER A 194 -13.06 -20.93 -2.21
CA SER A 194 -13.64 -20.73 -0.88
C SER A 194 -12.74 -21.20 0.26
N SER A 195 -11.73 -22.03 -0.03
CA SER A 195 -10.77 -22.56 0.96
C SER A 195 -9.93 -21.48 1.66
N ARG A 196 -9.88 -20.27 1.10
CA ARG A 196 -9.11 -19.14 1.64
C ARG A 196 -9.97 -17.89 1.78
N ARG A 197 -9.70 -17.14 2.85
CA ARG A 197 -10.31 -15.83 3.08
C ARG A 197 -9.65 -14.77 2.18
N PRO A 198 -10.40 -13.75 1.75
CA PRO A 198 -9.82 -12.62 1.03
C PRO A 198 -8.74 -11.91 1.85
N LEU A 199 -7.68 -11.49 1.17
CA LEU A 199 -6.62 -10.70 1.79
C LEU A 199 -7.16 -9.32 2.17
N MET A 200 -6.98 -8.94 3.43
CA MET A 200 -7.37 -7.64 3.96
C MET A 200 -6.10 -6.91 4.37
N GLU A 201 -5.63 -7.12 5.60
CA GLU A 201 -4.31 -6.66 6.05
C GLU A 201 -3.19 -7.46 5.37
N PHE A 202 -2.03 -6.83 5.20
CA PHE A 202 -0.82 -7.45 4.67
C PHE A 202 0.24 -7.64 5.79
N PRO A 203 1.15 -8.62 5.66
CA PRO A 203 2.19 -8.89 6.66
C PRO A 203 3.24 -7.76 6.69
N VAL A 204 4.17 -7.85 7.64
CA VAL A 204 5.37 -6.98 7.64
C VAL A 204 6.18 -7.20 6.35
N GLN A 205 6.70 -6.11 5.79
CA GLN A 205 7.45 -6.08 4.55
C GLN A 205 8.62 -5.10 4.66
N SER A 206 9.73 -5.39 3.97
CA SER A 206 10.81 -4.45 3.74
C SER A 206 11.57 -4.77 2.44
N ALA A 207 12.15 -3.73 1.82
CA ALA A 207 12.93 -3.87 0.60
C ALA A 207 14.09 -2.87 0.56
N ILE A 208 15.21 -3.28 -0.03
CA ILE A 208 16.35 -2.44 -0.37
C ILE A 208 16.04 -1.74 -1.69
N CYS A 209 16.16 -0.42 -1.72
CA CYS A 209 16.07 0.34 -2.98
C CYS A 209 17.44 0.86 -3.44
N VAL A 210 18.37 1.01 -2.49
CA VAL A 210 19.74 1.43 -2.72
C VAL A 210 20.67 0.56 -1.87
N PRO A 211 21.68 -0.11 -2.43
CA PRO A 211 22.01 -0.18 -3.85
C PRO A 211 21.01 -1.01 -4.68
N GLN A 212 21.09 -0.91 -6.01
CA GLN A 212 20.37 -1.82 -6.91
C GLN A 212 21.10 -3.17 -7.03
N ASP A 213 20.38 -4.21 -7.42
CA ASP A 213 20.95 -5.53 -7.68
C ASP A 213 21.92 -5.50 -8.86
N GLY A 214 23.06 -6.16 -8.73
CA GLY A 214 24.07 -6.29 -9.77
C GLY A 214 24.97 -5.06 -9.99
N ILE A 215 24.94 -4.06 -9.11
CA ILE A 215 25.84 -2.91 -9.24
C ILE A 215 27.29 -3.24 -8.87
N PHE A 216 28.23 -2.51 -9.48
CA PHE A 216 29.65 -2.55 -9.12
C PHE A 216 29.99 -1.42 -8.16
N LEU A 217 30.67 -1.74 -7.06
CA LEU A 217 31.10 -0.79 -6.04
C LEU A 217 32.63 -0.74 -5.91
N PRO A 218 33.22 0.41 -5.56
CA PRO A 218 34.64 0.50 -5.28
C PRO A 218 35.05 -0.44 -4.13
N LYS A 219 36.26 -1.00 -4.19
CA LYS A 219 36.76 -1.89 -3.13
C LYS A 219 36.82 -1.14 -1.79
N GLY A 220 36.22 -1.74 -0.76
CA GLY A 220 36.16 -1.13 0.58
C GLY A 220 35.16 0.02 0.71
N ALA A 221 34.27 0.20 -0.28
CA ALA A 221 33.23 1.22 -0.25
C ALA A 221 32.38 1.10 1.01
N THR A 222 32.12 2.25 1.61
CA THR A 222 31.07 2.41 2.60
C THR A 222 29.80 2.82 1.86
N VAL A 223 28.77 1.99 1.97
CA VAL A 223 27.51 2.16 1.26
C VAL A 223 26.45 2.65 2.23
N ASN A 224 25.71 3.68 1.83
CA ASN A 224 24.49 4.07 2.50
C ASN A 224 23.33 3.23 1.94
N ILE A 225 23.07 2.10 2.58
CA ILE A 225 22.03 1.15 2.19
C ILE A 225 20.69 1.72 2.65
N ARG A 226 19.72 1.87 1.74
CA ARG A 226 18.45 2.54 2.02
C ARG A 226 17.27 1.77 1.44
N GLY A 227 16.13 1.90 2.09
CA GLY A 227 14.90 1.24 1.67
C GLY A 227 13.68 1.70 2.45
N TYR A 228 12.62 0.92 2.34
CA TYR A 228 11.39 1.09 3.11
C TYR A 228 11.04 -0.19 3.88
N ALA A 229 10.24 -0.03 4.91
CA ALA A 229 9.57 -1.09 5.65
C ALA A 229 8.14 -0.67 6.00
N ILE A 230 7.20 -1.61 6.05
CA ILE A 230 5.78 -1.32 6.34
C ILE A 230 5.04 -2.59 6.76
N ALA A 231 4.01 -2.44 7.58
CA ALA A 231 3.11 -3.53 7.96
C ALA A 231 1.65 -3.09 7.82
N GLY A 232 0.76 -4.04 7.56
CA GLY A 232 -0.68 -3.80 7.54
C GLY A 232 -1.26 -3.55 8.93
N GLY A 233 -2.57 -3.31 8.99
CA GLY A 233 -3.33 -3.23 10.25
C GLY A 233 -2.94 -2.09 11.20
N GLY A 234 -2.11 -1.14 10.74
CA GLY A 234 -1.65 -0.03 11.57
C GLY A 234 -0.55 -0.42 12.55
N ARG A 235 0.15 -1.52 12.27
CA ARG A 235 1.29 -1.97 13.07
C ARG A 235 2.51 -1.14 12.69
N ALA A 236 3.16 -0.56 13.69
CA ALA A 236 4.40 0.17 13.47
C ALA A 236 5.53 -0.81 13.12
N ILE A 237 6.56 -0.33 12.42
CA ILE A 237 7.80 -1.10 12.26
C ILE A 237 8.65 -0.85 13.50
N ASP A 238 8.92 -1.88 14.28
CA ASP A 238 9.72 -1.80 15.51
C ASP A 238 11.21 -1.84 15.23
N ARG A 239 11.63 -2.66 14.25
CA ARG A 239 13.05 -2.78 13.89
C ARG A 239 13.26 -3.15 12.43
N VAL A 240 14.34 -2.64 11.84
CA VAL A 240 14.87 -3.09 10.55
C VAL A 240 16.30 -3.57 10.75
N ASP A 241 16.57 -4.79 10.33
CA ASP A 241 17.89 -5.43 10.44
C ASP A 241 18.49 -5.60 9.04
N VAL A 242 19.74 -5.15 8.88
CA VAL A 242 20.50 -5.26 7.63
C VAL A 242 21.73 -6.15 7.86
N SER A 243 21.92 -7.12 6.97
CA SER A 243 23.11 -7.95 6.91
C SER A 243 23.90 -7.62 5.65
N VAL A 244 25.23 -7.58 5.77
CA VAL A 244 26.19 -7.47 4.64
C VAL A 244 27.08 -8.72 4.53
N ASN A 245 26.66 -9.82 5.14
CA ASN A 245 27.36 -11.11 5.10
C ASN A 245 26.36 -12.26 5.01
N SER A 246 25.41 -12.18 4.08
CA SER A 246 24.49 -13.28 3.77
C SER A 246 23.68 -13.83 4.96
N GLY A 247 23.41 -12.99 5.96
CA GLY A 247 22.55 -13.28 7.10
C GLY A 247 23.29 -13.79 8.34
N HIS A 248 24.62 -13.85 8.31
CA HIS A 248 25.42 -14.33 9.45
C HIS A 248 25.42 -13.36 10.64
N SER A 249 25.37 -12.05 10.40
CA SER A 249 25.28 -11.02 11.44
C SER A 249 24.44 -9.84 10.98
N TRP A 250 23.84 -9.13 11.93
CA TRP A 250 22.86 -8.08 11.65
C TRP A 250 23.23 -6.77 12.31
N LYS A 251 23.05 -5.67 11.59
CA LYS A 251 23.11 -4.30 12.09
C LYS A 251 21.72 -3.69 12.04
N SER A 252 21.29 -3.07 13.13
CA SER A 252 20.04 -2.33 13.15
C SER A 252 20.17 -1.06 12.29
N ALA A 253 19.18 -0.81 11.44
CA ALA A 253 19.11 0.39 10.60
C ALA A 253 18.46 1.55 11.36
N GLU A 254 18.86 2.77 11.00
CA GLU A 254 18.19 3.98 11.46
C GLU A 254 16.87 4.14 10.70
N ARG A 255 15.79 4.41 11.44
CA ARG A 255 14.45 4.61 10.91
C ARG A 255 14.12 6.10 10.79
N ARG A 256 13.39 6.44 9.73
CA ARG A 256 12.91 7.79 9.38
C ARG A 256 11.43 7.73 9.03
N GLN A 257 10.67 8.63 9.64
CA GLN A 257 9.32 8.99 9.20
C GLN A 257 9.23 10.52 9.09
N VAL A 258 8.02 11.06 8.95
CA VAL A 258 7.77 12.49 9.00
C VAL A 258 6.89 12.84 10.21
N SER A 259 6.79 14.11 10.53
CA SER A 259 5.73 14.62 11.39
C SER A 259 5.05 15.79 10.69
N PHE A 260 3.81 16.03 11.10
CA PHE A 260 2.95 17.05 10.53
C PHE A 260 2.66 18.10 11.59
N SER A 261 3.08 19.34 11.34
CA SER A 261 2.50 20.48 12.04
C SER A 261 1.39 21.07 11.20
N VAL A 262 0.16 20.97 11.73
CA VAL A 262 -0.96 21.79 11.25
C VAL A 262 -0.88 23.11 12.02
N PRO A 263 -0.71 24.26 11.36
CA PRO A 263 -0.85 25.54 12.04
C PRO A 263 -2.25 25.61 12.63
N ARG A 264 -2.40 25.56 13.95
CA ARG A 264 -3.71 25.64 14.64
C ARG A 264 -4.29 27.07 14.63
N ILE A 265 -3.92 27.90 13.65
CA ILE A 265 -4.36 29.29 13.57
C ILE A 265 -5.49 29.34 12.54
N PRO A 266 -6.76 29.22 12.96
CA PRO A 266 -7.89 29.42 12.04
C PRO A 266 -7.86 30.83 11.43
N CYS A 267 -8.27 30.97 10.16
CA CYS A 267 -8.40 32.27 9.51
C CYS A 267 -9.27 33.15 10.40
N PRO A 268 -8.82 34.35 10.79
CA PRO A 268 -9.64 35.29 11.54
C PRO A 268 -10.95 35.66 10.82
N CYS A 269 -10.99 35.46 9.49
CA CYS A 269 -12.09 35.81 8.61
C CYS A 269 -13.21 34.75 8.52
N CYS A 270 -12.87 33.47 8.56
CA CYS A 270 -13.81 32.38 8.25
C CYS A 270 -13.61 31.12 9.12
N GLY A 271 -12.66 31.14 10.05
CA GLY A 271 -12.33 29.98 10.88
C GLY A 271 -11.56 28.88 10.14
N ALA A 272 -11.27 29.02 8.84
CA ALA A 272 -10.59 28.00 8.05
C ALA A 272 -9.13 27.84 8.51
N VAL A 273 -8.75 26.64 8.93
CA VAL A 273 -7.37 26.29 9.25
C VAL A 273 -6.58 26.23 7.92
N PRO A 274 -5.38 26.82 7.81
CA PRO A 274 -4.58 26.74 6.60
C PRO A 274 -4.38 25.29 6.16
N HIS A 275 -4.58 25.00 4.87
CA HIS A 275 -4.26 23.71 4.24
C HIS A 275 -2.76 23.38 4.24
N LYS A 276 -1.90 24.34 4.64
CA LYS A 276 -0.46 24.17 4.65
C LYS A 276 -0.05 23.34 5.86
N VAL A 277 0.07 22.04 5.63
CA VAL A 277 0.75 21.13 6.56
C VAL A 277 2.25 21.29 6.34
N GLU A 278 2.99 21.62 7.38
CA GLU A 278 4.45 21.54 7.32
C GLU A 278 4.86 20.11 7.65
N ILE A 279 5.66 19.53 6.76
CA ILE A 279 6.17 18.17 6.86
C ILE A 279 7.66 18.29 7.15
N PHE A 280 8.10 17.70 8.24
CA PHE A 280 9.51 17.62 8.59
C PHE A 280 9.87 16.19 8.95
N ASP A 281 11.13 15.84 8.71
CA ASP A 281 11.64 14.50 8.99
C ASP A 281 11.80 14.28 10.49
N VAL A 282 11.50 13.06 10.93
CA VAL A 282 11.75 12.58 12.28
C VAL A 282 12.62 11.34 12.17
N PHE A 283 13.81 11.41 12.79
CA PHE A 283 14.76 10.32 12.88
C PHE A 283 14.83 9.82 14.32
N GLU A 284 14.85 8.51 14.49
CA GLU A 284 14.95 7.89 15.83
C GLU A 284 16.26 8.26 16.55
N ALA A 285 17.34 8.49 15.80
CA ALA A 285 18.65 8.79 16.34
C ALA A 285 18.83 10.27 16.77
N ASP A 286 17.90 11.16 16.41
CA ASP A 286 18.00 12.58 16.70
C ASP A 286 17.36 12.90 18.06
N GLY A 287 18.18 13.12 19.09
CA GLY A 287 17.72 13.36 20.46
C GLY A 287 16.75 14.53 20.65
N ASP A 288 16.75 15.49 19.71
CA ASP A 288 15.83 16.64 19.72
C ASP A 288 14.45 16.33 19.10
N THR A 289 14.35 15.31 18.23
CA THR A 289 13.09 14.95 17.53
C THR A 289 12.55 13.56 17.87
N ALA A 290 13.31 12.72 18.58
CA ALA A 290 12.88 11.38 18.98
C ALA A 290 11.55 11.38 19.76
N GLN A 291 11.26 12.44 20.54
CA GLN A 291 9.99 12.60 21.25
C GLN A 291 8.79 12.88 20.34
N LEU A 292 9.03 13.32 19.10
CA LEU A 292 8.01 13.61 18.09
C LEU A 292 7.65 12.37 17.26
N PHE A 293 8.37 11.26 17.44
CA PHE A 293 8.03 9.97 16.83
C PHE A 293 6.81 9.41 17.54
N ASP A 294 5.62 9.78 17.05
CA ASP A 294 4.36 9.18 17.49
C ASP A 294 3.95 8.07 16.51
N PRO A 295 4.14 6.78 16.86
CA PRO A 295 3.74 5.68 16.00
C PRO A 295 2.23 5.66 15.74
N GLN A 296 1.40 6.39 16.48
CA GLN A 296 -0.03 6.52 16.20
C GLN A 296 -0.36 7.52 15.09
N LEU A 297 0.47 8.54 14.86
CA LEU A 297 0.20 9.58 13.85
C LEU A 297 0.47 9.07 12.42
N LEU A 298 1.44 8.18 12.27
CA LEU A 298 1.85 7.61 10.98
C LEU A 298 1.77 6.08 10.91
N LYS A 299 0.95 5.47 11.77
CA LYS A 299 0.73 4.01 11.81
C LYS A 299 0.37 3.36 10.46
N TRP A 300 -0.17 4.14 9.54
CA TRP A 300 -0.60 3.69 8.22
C TRP A 300 0.47 3.82 7.14
N ALA A 301 1.47 4.67 7.38
CA ALA A 301 2.52 4.96 6.44
C ALA A 301 3.69 4.01 6.63
N TRP A 302 4.52 3.90 5.60
CA TRP A 302 5.80 3.21 5.68
C TRP A 302 6.77 3.89 6.65
N VAL A 303 7.85 3.18 6.94
CA VAL A 303 9.06 3.67 7.59
C VAL A 303 10.18 3.60 6.57
N LEU A 304 10.83 4.74 6.29
CA LEU A 304 12.06 4.76 5.51
C LEU A 304 13.21 4.38 6.43
N TRP A 305 14.22 3.67 5.92
CA TRP A 305 15.36 3.28 6.73
C TRP A 305 16.67 3.45 5.98
N LYS A 306 17.75 3.65 6.75
CA LYS A 306 19.11 3.71 6.24
C LYS A 306 20.09 2.97 7.14
N CYS A 307 21.09 2.34 6.54
CA CYS A 307 22.18 1.66 7.25
C CYS A 307 23.50 1.91 6.51
N VAL A 308 24.44 2.56 7.19
CA VAL A 308 25.79 2.76 6.68
C VAL A 308 26.63 1.55 7.03
N ALA A 309 27.13 0.84 6.02
CA ALA A 309 27.96 -0.35 6.22
C ALA A 309 29.07 -0.45 5.16
N GLN A 310 30.20 -1.02 5.55
CA GLN A 310 31.26 -1.39 4.61
C GLN A 310 30.89 -2.69 3.92
N VAL A 311 31.00 -2.74 2.59
CA VAL A 311 30.73 -3.94 1.80
C VAL A 311 32.03 -4.59 1.32
N TYR A 312 32.01 -5.92 1.22
CA TYR A 312 33.15 -6.75 0.84
C TYR A 312 32.95 -7.39 -0.56
N PRO A 313 33.99 -7.98 -1.18
CA PRO A 313 33.84 -8.64 -2.47
C PRO A 313 32.75 -9.71 -2.46
N ARG A 314 31.82 -9.67 -3.44
CA ARG A 314 30.66 -10.60 -3.54
C ARG A 314 29.79 -10.59 -2.29
N THR A 315 29.27 -9.41 -1.94
CA THR A 315 28.37 -9.26 -0.80
C THR A 315 26.93 -9.46 -1.24
N GLU A 316 26.21 -10.34 -0.54
CA GLU A 316 24.74 -10.33 -0.55
C GLU A 316 24.26 -9.49 0.65
N ILE A 317 23.63 -8.37 0.33
CA ILE A 317 22.97 -7.50 1.28
C ILE A 317 21.56 -8.04 1.49
N ILE A 318 21.17 -8.20 2.75
CA ILE A 318 19.85 -8.72 3.14
C ILE A 318 19.19 -7.75 4.09
N VAL A 319 17.89 -7.50 3.90
CA VAL A 319 17.06 -6.77 4.86
C VAL A 319 15.88 -7.60 5.35
N LYS A 320 15.55 -7.41 6.62
CA LYS A 320 14.29 -7.87 7.22
C LYS A 320 13.76 -6.85 8.22
N ALA A 321 12.44 -6.76 8.33
CA ALA A 321 11.75 -5.93 9.31
C ALA A 321 10.97 -6.76 10.33
N ILE A 322 10.75 -6.14 11.49
CA ILE A 322 9.94 -6.66 12.61
C ILE A 322 8.91 -5.59 12.94
N ASP A 323 7.64 -5.97 13.02
CA ASP A 323 6.57 -5.04 13.40
C ASP A 323 6.34 -4.99 14.91
N SER A 324 5.51 -4.04 15.36
CA SER A 324 5.19 -3.81 16.76
C SER A 324 4.45 -4.96 17.45
N ALA A 325 3.99 -5.96 16.69
CA ALA A 325 3.38 -7.18 17.22
C ALA A 325 4.36 -8.36 17.26
N GLY A 326 5.64 -8.14 16.89
CA GLY A 326 6.66 -9.16 16.83
C GLY A 326 6.58 -10.05 15.59
N ASN A 327 5.79 -9.69 14.57
CA ASN A 327 5.78 -10.44 13.32
C ASN A 327 7.11 -10.23 12.59
N VAL A 328 7.57 -11.28 11.92
CA VAL A 328 8.83 -11.29 11.16
C VAL A 328 8.60 -11.73 9.73
N GLN A 329 9.51 -11.33 8.84
CA GLN A 329 9.53 -11.78 7.45
C GLN A 329 10.11 -13.21 7.33
N PRO A 330 9.54 -14.08 6.46
CA PRO A 330 10.10 -15.40 6.17
C PRO A 330 11.46 -15.30 5.48
N HIS A 331 12.28 -16.34 5.64
CA HIS A 331 13.64 -16.34 5.12
C HIS A 331 13.68 -16.52 3.60
N GLU A 332 12.86 -17.45 3.09
CA GLU A 332 12.86 -17.88 1.69
C GLU A 332 11.48 -17.78 1.08
N ILE A 333 11.43 -17.51 -0.23
CA ILE A 333 10.16 -17.41 -0.97
C ILE A 333 9.40 -18.73 -0.99
N ASP A 334 10.08 -19.88 -1.01
CA ASP A 334 9.46 -21.20 -1.05
C ASP A 334 8.54 -21.47 0.16
N GLN A 335 8.78 -20.80 1.30
CA GLN A 335 7.94 -20.90 2.49
C GLN A 335 6.56 -20.25 2.30
N ILE A 336 6.45 -19.31 1.37
CA ILE A 336 5.26 -18.47 1.15
C ILE A 336 4.83 -18.40 -0.32
N TRP A 337 5.45 -19.21 -1.19
CA TRP A 337 5.13 -19.24 -2.60
C TRP A 337 3.65 -19.53 -2.79
N ASN A 338 3.04 -18.85 -3.75
CA ASN A 338 1.66 -19.08 -4.14
C ASN A 338 1.48 -18.71 -5.61
N PHE A 339 0.63 -19.46 -6.31
CA PHE A 339 0.41 -19.27 -7.75
C PHE A 339 -0.14 -17.88 -8.13
N ARG A 340 -0.71 -17.13 -7.17
CA ARG A 340 -1.16 -15.75 -7.38
C ARG A 340 -0.02 -14.72 -7.33
N GLY A 341 1.15 -15.09 -6.80
CA GLY A 341 2.29 -14.20 -6.64
C GLY A 341 2.06 -13.06 -5.65
N VAL A 342 1.09 -13.18 -4.74
CA VAL A 342 0.74 -12.12 -3.77
C VAL A 342 1.44 -12.31 -2.43
N ASN A 343 1.58 -11.22 -1.64
CA ASN A 343 2.23 -11.22 -0.32
C ASN A 343 3.65 -11.82 -0.29
N ASN A 344 4.43 -11.67 -1.36
CA ASN A 344 5.85 -11.99 -1.28
C ASN A 344 6.53 -11.04 -0.28
N SER A 345 6.79 -11.55 0.92
CA SER A 345 7.33 -10.82 2.07
C SER A 345 8.61 -11.45 2.61
N CYS A 346 9.26 -12.33 1.84
CA CYS A 346 10.54 -12.90 2.24
C CYS A 346 11.62 -11.82 2.35
N TRP A 347 12.75 -12.15 2.99
CA TRP A 347 13.87 -11.22 3.10
C TRP A 347 14.30 -10.75 1.71
N ASN A 348 14.40 -9.44 1.53
CA ASN A 348 14.87 -8.88 0.27
C ASN A 348 16.40 -8.96 0.23
N ARG A 349 16.92 -9.44 -0.90
CA ARG A 349 18.35 -9.69 -1.14
C ARG A 349 18.82 -8.86 -2.33
N VAL A 350 19.97 -8.20 -2.18
CA VAL A 350 20.65 -7.44 -3.22
C VAL A 350 22.10 -7.89 -3.30
N LYS A 351 22.52 -8.34 -4.47
CA LYS A 351 23.90 -8.75 -4.73
C LYS A 351 24.67 -7.57 -5.29
N VAL A 352 25.81 -7.27 -4.66
CA VAL A 352 26.74 -6.25 -5.14
C VAL A 352 28.08 -6.88 -5.46
N GLU A 353 28.64 -6.47 -6.59
CA GLU A 353 29.99 -6.85 -7.00
C GLU A 353 30.96 -5.70 -6.75
N LEU A 354 32.25 -6.00 -6.58
CA LEU A 354 33.26 -4.95 -6.50
C LEU A 354 33.88 -4.73 -7.88
N SER A 355 34.09 -3.47 -8.24
CA SER A 355 34.84 -3.10 -9.45
C SER A 355 36.26 -3.68 -9.37
N LYS A 356 36.73 -4.31 -10.46
CA LYS A 356 38.15 -4.66 -10.60
C LYS A 356 38.95 -3.36 -10.67
N ALA A 357 40.10 -3.30 -9.99
CA ALA A 357 40.98 -2.14 -10.04
C ALA A 357 41.40 -1.87 -11.50
N GLY A 358 41.07 -0.69 -12.03
CA GLY A 358 41.48 -0.23 -13.36
C GLY A 358 40.49 -0.43 -14.52
N GLU A 359 39.27 -0.94 -14.29
CA GLU A 359 38.22 -0.96 -15.34
C GLU A 359 37.15 0.10 -15.06
N GLU A 360 37.27 1.28 -15.68
CA GLU A 360 36.12 2.17 -15.91
C GLU A 360 35.25 1.56 -17.01
N LYS A 361 34.45 0.55 -16.66
CA LYS A 361 33.38 0.09 -17.53
C LYS A 361 32.13 0.90 -17.21
N GLY A 362 31.68 1.68 -18.19
CA GLY A 362 30.41 2.41 -18.13
C GLY A 362 29.29 1.49 -17.65
N ASN A 363 28.41 2.03 -16.82
CA ASN A 363 27.30 1.34 -16.16
C ASN A 363 26.42 0.60 -17.18
N VAL A 364 26.77 -0.64 -17.53
CA VAL A 364 25.88 -1.54 -18.26
C VAL A 364 25.21 -2.42 -17.21
N CYS A 365 24.06 -1.95 -16.74
CA CYS A 365 23.17 -2.72 -15.88
C CYS A 365 22.59 -3.89 -16.69
N HIS A 366 23.10 -5.11 -16.47
CA HIS A 366 22.34 -6.31 -16.78
C HIS A 366 21.33 -6.54 -15.66
N CYS A 367 20.20 -5.86 -15.77
CA CYS A 367 19.05 -6.03 -14.89
C CYS A 367 18.46 -7.42 -15.14
N GLN A 368 18.92 -8.44 -14.42
CA GLN A 368 18.13 -9.67 -14.27
C GLN A 368 16.99 -9.32 -13.32
N CYS A 369 15.80 -9.19 -13.91
CA CYS A 369 14.51 -8.96 -13.27
C CYS A 369 14.49 -9.21 -11.77
N HIS A 370 14.04 -8.21 -11.01
CA HIS A 370 13.33 -8.41 -9.75
C HIS A 370 12.27 -9.51 -9.96
N LYS A 371 12.64 -10.77 -9.72
CA LYS A 371 11.66 -11.82 -9.56
C LYS A 371 10.97 -11.49 -8.25
N THR A 372 9.70 -11.09 -8.35
CA THR A 372 8.70 -10.98 -7.28
C THR A 372 8.64 -9.68 -6.47
N PHE A 373 8.26 -8.58 -7.13
CA PHE A 373 7.40 -7.54 -6.51
C PHE A 373 6.29 -7.03 -7.46
N SER A 374 6.40 -7.34 -8.75
CA SER A 374 5.48 -6.91 -9.80
C SER A 374 4.33 -7.90 -9.99
N GLY A 375 3.13 -7.50 -9.61
CA GLY A 375 1.88 -8.17 -10.01
C GLY A 375 1.00 -8.55 -8.82
N ALA A 376 -0.10 -7.83 -8.67
CA ALA A 376 -1.31 -8.15 -7.89
C ALA A 376 -1.48 -7.60 -6.46
N ALA A 377 -0.46 -7.10 -5.74
CA ALA A 377 -0.73 -6.38 -4.49
C ALA A 377 0.41 -5.44 -4.11
N GLY A 378 0.62 -4.38 -4.92
CA GLY A 378 1.53 -3.31 -4.56
C GLY A 378 1.30 -2.88 -3.11
N VAL A 379 2.40 -2.80 -2.36
CA VAL A 379 2.40 -2.29 -0.99
C VAL A 379 1.76 -0.90 -1.01
N PRO A 380 0.65 -0.66 -0.32
CA PRO A 380 0.03 0.65 -0.32
C PRO A 380 0.97 1.67 0.31
N GLN A 381 1.28 2.73 -0.43
CA GLN A 381 1.91 3.93 0.10
C GLN A 381 0.76 4.86 0.48
N PHE A 382 0.43 4.97 1.78
CA PHE A 382 -0.61 5.86 2.27
C PHE A 382 0.01 7.15 2.80
#